data_AF-A0A453NCJ4-F1
#
_entry.id   AF-A0A453NCJ4-F1
#
_cell.length_a   1.000
_cell.length_b   1.000
_cell.length_c   1.000
_cell.angle_alpha   90.00
_cell.angle_beta   90.00
_cell.angle_gamma   90.00
#
_symmetry.space_group_name_H-M   'P 1'
#
loop_
_entity.id
_entity.type
_entity.pdbx_description
1 polymer ?
#
loop_
_entity_poly.entity_id
_entity_poly.type
_entity_poly.pdbx_seq_one_letter_code
_entity_poly.pdbx_strand_id
1 'polypeptide(L)'
;MGGMDSLGGPLYVGTGCFHRREILCGKRFTKDYQEDWNGGIKGRIQDTSIGEIEEKAKSLATCTYEHDTQWGDEIGLKYGCPVEDVITGLAIHCRGWESVYSNPTRPAFMGLGPTTLAQTLLQHKRWSEGSFSIFLSKYCPFLFGHGKTNLRHQMGYCIYGLWAPNSLPTLYYVVIPSLALLKGIPLFPKVMIHNMRKMSPCLHVFSIKTNEVFTCPSDYESMDRTLHICLLCEEHVQPI
;
A
#
# COMPACT_ATOMS: atom_id res chain seq x y z
N MET A 1 4.25 -1.39 7.29
CA MET A 1 4.98 -0.10 7.29
C MET A 1 4.66 0.64 8.59
N GLY A 2 5.41 0.38 9.66
CA GLY A 2 5.38 1.25 10.84
C GLY A 2 6.06 2.59 10.53
N GLY A 3 5.65 3.66 11.20
CA GLY A 3 6.33 4.97 11.13
C GLY A 3 5.70 6.01 10.20
N MET A 4 4.58 5.71 9.54
CA MET A 4 3.81 6.70 8.76
C MET A 4 2.65 7.35 9.53
N ASP A 5 2.38 6.92 10.77
CA ASP A 5 1.22 7.37 11.54
C ASP A 5 1.21 8.88 11.78
N SER A 6 2.37 9.50 11.98
CA SER A 6 2.49 10.95 12.13
C SER A 6 2.32 11.74 10.82
N LEU A 7 2.18 11.06 9.68
CA LEU A 7 2.14 11.66 8.34
C LEU A 7 0.80 11.44 7.62
N GLY A 8 -0.15 10.74 8.26
CA GLY A 8 -1.43 10.35 7.67
C GLY A 8 -1.65 8.84 7.60
N GLY A 9 -0.69 8.03 8.05
CA GLY A 9 -0.84 6.58 8.22
C GLY A 9 -0.23 5.70 7.13
N PRO A 10 -0.20 4.38 7.33
CA PRO A 10 0.29 3.46 6.29
C PRO A 10 -0.73 3.28 5.17
N LEU A 11 -0.27 2.77 4.03
CA LEU A 11 -1.13 2.49 2.88
C LEU A 11 -2.07 1.31 3.18
N TYR A 12 -3.24 1.30 2.55
CA TYR A 12 -4.09 0.11 2.51
C TYR A 12 -3.48 -0.93 1.56
N VAL A 13 -3.03 -2.05 2.11
CA VAL A 13 -2.44 -3.17 1.35
C VAL A 13 -2.86 -4.49 1.99
N GLY A 14 -3.37 -5.41 1.18
CA GLY A 14 -3.67 -6.78 1.59
C GLY A 14 -4.87 -6.89 2.53
N THR A 15 -4.76 -7.83 3.47
CA THR A 15 -5.83 -8.21 4.38
C THR A 15 -5.63 -7.63 5.78
N GLY A 16 -6.56 -7.87 6.71
CA GLY A 16 -6.43 -7.41 8.10
C GLY A 16 -6.69 -5.91 8.30
N CYS A 17 -7.26 -5.22 7.30
CA CYS A 17 -7.54 -3.80 7.33
C CYS A 17 -8.99 -3.52 7.73
N PHE A 18 -9.20 -2.55 8.63
CA PHE A 18 -10.54 -2.12 9.02
C PHE A 18 -10.85 -0.74 8.45
N HIS A 19 -12.00 -0.63 7.78
CA HIS A 19 -12.47 0.61 7.18
C HIS A 19 -13.79 1.05 7.82
N ARG A 20 -13.89 2.35 8.14
CA ARG A 20 -15.20 2.94 8.44
C ARG A 20 -16.05 2.90 7.18
N ARG A 21 -17.33 2.52 7.31
CA ARG A 21 -18.26 2.42 6.17
C ARG A 21 -18.29 3.70 5.33
N GLU A 22 -18.30 4.86 5.98
CA GLU A 22 -18.40 6.17 5.33
C GLU A 22 -17.23 6.47 4.38
N ILE A 23 -16.05 5.94 4.69
CA ILE A 23 -14.85 6.08 3.87
C ILE A 23 -15.04 5.35 2.54
N LEU A 24 -15.55 4.12 2.61
CA LEU A 24 -15.89 3.32 1.42
C LEU A 24 -17.07 3.93 0.66
N CYS A 25 -18.01 4.61 1.34
CA CYS A 25 -19.09 5.34 0.69
C CYS A 25 -18.64 6.64 -0.02
N GLY A 26 -17.33 6.94 -0.07
CA GLY A 26 -16.81 8.10 -0.80
C GLY A 26 -16.84 9.42 -0.05
N LYS A 27 -17.17 9.41 1.25
CA LYS A 27 -17.22 10.63 2.07
C LYS A 27 -15.85 11.29 2.11
N ARG A 28 -15.82 12.63 2.02
CA ARG A 28 -14.61 13.42 2.25
C ARG A 28 -14.50 13.78 3.72
N PHE A 29 -13.27 13.81 4.23
CA PHE A 29 -13.02 14.26 5.59
C PHE A 29 -13.20 15.77 5.68
N THR A 30 -13.86 16.22 6.75
CA THR A 30 -14.05 17.64 7.07
C THR A 30 -13.74 17.86 8.55
N LYS A 31 -13.28 19.06 8.94
CA LYS A 31 -12.84 19.31 10.33
C LYS A 31 -13.97 19.28 11.36
N ASP A 32 -15.20 19.51 10.90
CA ASP A 32 -16.45 19.40 11.65
C ASP A 32 -16.97 17.96 11.71
N TYR A 33 -16.21 16.99 11.20
CA TYR A 33 -16.58 15.59 11.26
C TYR A 33 -16.80 15.14 12.71
N GLN A 34 -18.03 14.73 13.00
CA GLN A 34 -18.39 14.08 14.25
C GLN A 34 -18.80 12.65 13.97
N GLU A 35 -18.23 11.75 14.77
CA GLU A 35 -18.54 10.33 14.68
C GLU A 35 -19.91 10.07 15.31
N ASP A 36 -20.85 9.60 14.49
CA ASP A 36 -22.14 9.12 14.99
C ASP A 36 -22.01 7.67 15.47
N TRP A 37 -21.58 7.52 16.73
CA TRP A 37 -21.51 6.22 17.41
C TRP A 37 -22.88 5.59 17.66
N ASN A 38 -23.97 6.35 17.58
CA ASN A 38 -25.31 5.92 18.00
C ASN A 38 -26.27 5.63 16.85
N GLY A 39 -26.03 6.17 15.65
CA GLY A 39 -26.93 6.05 14.49
C GLY A 39 -26.98 4.68 13.82
N GLY A 40 -26.00 3.80 14.11
CA GLY A 40 -25.85 2.54 13.39
C GLY A 40 -26.87 1.44 13.71
N ILE A 41 -27.45 1.42 14.93
CA ILE A 41 -28.22 0.26 15.42
C ILE A 41 -29.52 0.66 16.14
N LYS A 42 -29.53 1.73 16.94
CA LYS A 42 -30.66 2.00 17.85
C LYS A 42 -31.90 2.63 17.20
N GLY A 43 -31.77 3.34 16.08
CA GLY A 43 -32.88 4.14 15.52
C GLY A 43 -33.66 3.53 14.35
N ARG A 44 -33.08 2.59 13.58
CA ARG A 44 -33.71 2.06 12.35
C ARG A 44 -34.35 0.68 12.49
N ILE A 45 -33.89 -0.12 13.45
CA ILE A 45 -34.36 -1.51 13.63
C ILE A 45 -35.75 -1.55 14.30
N GLN A 46 -36.14 -0.49 15.01
CA GLN A 46 -37.42 -0.44 15.72
C GLN A 46 -38.65 -0.25 14.80
N ASP A 47 -38.46 0.28 13.58
CA ASP A 47 -39.58 0.65 12.69
C ASP A 47 -39.66 -0.13 11.36
N THR A 48 -38.70 -1.02 11.07
CA THR A 48 -38.64 -1.72 9.76
C THR A 48 -38.86 -3.23 9.93
N SER A 49 -39.82 -3.80 9.20
CA SER A 49 -40.07 -5.25 9.25
C SER A 49 -38.88 -6.05 8.66
N ILE A 50 -38.64 -7.26 9.15
CA ILE A 50 -37.56 -8.14 8.64
C ILE A 50 -37.72 -8.36 7.13
N GLY A 51 -38.96 -8.52 6.64
CA GLY A 51 -39.25 -8.71 5.22
C GLY A 51 -38.81 -7.52 4.37
N GLU A 52 -39.03 -6.28 4.84
CA GLU A 52 -38.56 -5.08 4.12
C GLU A 52 -37.04 -4.96 4.08
N ILE A 53 -36.34 -5.37 5.15
CA ILE A 53 -34.88 -5.39 5.18
C ILE A 53 -34.35 -6.43 4.20
N GLU A 54 -34.97 -7.61 4.15
CA GLU A 54 -34.61 -8.68 3.24
C GLU A 54 -34.80 -8.26 1.77
N GLU A 55 -35.94 -7.68 1.43
CA GLU A 55 -36.20 -7.20 0.07
C GLU A 55 -35.24 -6.07 -0.35
N LYS A 56 -34.89 -5.17 0.56
CA LYS A 56 -33.83 -4.17 0.33
C LYS A 56 -32.48 -4.82 0.13
N ALA A 57 -32.11 -5.83 0.92
CA ALA A 57 -30.84 -6.52 0.76
C ALA A 57 -30.78 -7.26 -0.59
N LYS A 58 -31.88 -7.89 -1.03
CA LYS A 58 -31.98 -8.53 -2.34
C LYS A 58 -31.75 -7.54 -3.48
N SER A 59 -32.37 -6.36 -3.42
CA SER A 59 -32.21 -5.35 -4.48
C SER A 59 -30.77 -4.81 -4.56
N LEU A 60 -30.11 -4.60 -3.42
CA LEU A 60 -28.70 -4.20 -3.34
C LEU A 60 -27.73 -5.28 -3.83
N ALA A 61 -28.09 -6.56 -3.73
CA ALA A 61 -27.25 -7.69 -4.13
C ALA A 61 -27.45 -8.13 -5.60
N THR A 62 -28.27 -7.40 -6.37
CA THR A 62 -28.48 -7.72 -7.79
C THR A 62 -27.22 -7.47 -8.61
N CYS A 63 -27.00 -8.29 -9.66
CA CYS A 63 -25.86 -8.10 -10.57
C CYS A 63 -25.91 -6.78 -11.34
N THR A 64 -27.08 -6.16 -11.42
CA THR A 64 -27.29 -4.87 -12.08
C THR A 64 -27.15 -3.68 -11.15
N TYR A 65 -27.00 -3.89 -9.85
CA TYR A 65 -26.99 -2.81 -8.86
C TYR A 65 -25.90 -1.76 -9.14
N GLU A 66 -24.74 -2.21 -9.61
CA GLU A 66 -23.60 -1.35 -9.86
C GLU A 66 -23.62 -0.70 -11.26
N HIS A 67 -24.53 -1.11 -12.15
CA HIS A 67 -24.63 -0.51 -13.48
C HIS A 67 -25.04 0.97 -13.41
N ASP A 68 -24.32 1.81 -14.15
CA ASP A 68 -24.50 3.27 -14.19
C ASP A 68 -24.37 3.96 -12.81
N THR A 69 -23.72 3.30 -11.86
CA THR A 69 -23.40 3.88 -10.55
C THR A 69 -21.94 4.29 -10.45
N GLN A 70 -21.56 4.92 -9.33
CA GLN A 70 -20.18 5.27 -9.03
C GLN A 70 -19.41 4.17 -8.26
N TRP A 71 -20.01 3.01 -8.04
CA TRP A 71 -19.32 1.87 -7.42
C TRP A 71 -18.17 1.40 -8.31
N GLY A 72 -17.01 1.12 -7.70
CA GLY A 72 -15.80 0.78 -8.44
C GLY A 72 -15.00 1.97 -8.94
N ASP A 73 -15.67 3.09 -9.23
CA ASP A 73 -15.02 4.28 -9.80
C ASP A 73 -14.70 5.33 -8.75
N GLU A 74 -15.70 5.78 -7.98
CA GLU A 74 -15.57 6.74 -6.88
C GLU A 74 -15.90 6.12 -5.52
N ILE A 75 -16.81 5.15 -5.48
CA ILE A 75 -17.32 4.55 -4.25
C ILE A 75 -16.86 3.10 -4.17
N GLY A 76 -16.64 2.61 -2.94
CA GLY A 76 -16.20 1.25 -2.67
C GLY A 76 -14.71 1.03 -2.94
N LEU A 77 -14.37 -0.24 -3.18
CA LEU A 77 -13.06 -0.63 -3.70
C LEU A 77 -12.96 -0.19 -5.15
N LYS A 78 -11.80 0.32 -5.55
CA LYS A 78 -11.57 0.80 -6.91
C LYS A 78 -11.37 -0.35 -7.89
N TYR A 79 -12.03 -0.34 -9.04
CA TYR A 79 -11.93 -1.44 -10.01
C TYR A 79 -10.80 -1.23 -11.03
N GLY A 80 -10.48 -2.30 -11.76
CA GLY A 80 -9.59 -2.25 -12.93
C GLY A 80 -8.09 -2.33 -12.62
N CYS A 81 -7.70 -2.68 -11.39
CA CYS A 81 -6.30 -2.89 -11.01
C CYS A 81 -6.16 -4.13 -10.11
N PRO A 82 -5.16 -5.01 -10.33
CA PRO A 82 -4.89 -6.15 -9.45
C PRO A 82 -4.42 -5.80 -8.02
N VAL A 83 -4.14 -4.53 -7.77
CA VAL A 83 -3.77 -3.97 -6.46
C VAL A 83 -4.76 -2.84 -6.12
N GLU A 84 -6.05 -3.18 -6.20
CA GLU A 84 -7.15 -2.27 -5.93
C GLU A 84 -7.11 -1.68 -4.52
N ASP A 85 -6.58 -2.43 -3.57
CA ASP A 85 -6.33 -2.03 -2.19
C ASP A 85 -5.49 -0.74 -2.14
N VAL A 86 -4.36 -0.70 -2.85
CA VAL A 86 -3.42 0.43 -2.85
C VAL A 86 -4.05 1.67 -3.44
N ILE A 87 -4.74 1.56 -4.59
CA ILE A 87 -5.42 2.72 -5.21
C ILE A 87 -6.62 3.18 -4.39
N THR A 88 -7.32 2.27 -3.72
CA THR A 88 -8.43 2.60 -2.83
C THR A 88 -7.90 3.37 -1.63
N GLY A 89 -6.81 2.89 -1.00
CA GLY A 89 -6.13 3.58 0.09
C GLY A 89 -5.67 4.98 -0.33
N LEU A 90 -5.03 5.10 -1.49
CA LEU A 90 -4.61 6.39 -2.02
C LEU A 90 -5.80 7.35 -2.21
N ALA A 91 -6.91 6.87 -2.77
CA ALA A 91 -8.12 7.65 -2.94
C ALA A 91 -8.73 8.10 -1.60
N ILE A 92 -8.72 7.22 -0.59
CA ILE A 92 -9.17 7.51 0.76
C ILE A 92 -8.32 8.62 1.39
N HIS A 93 -6.99 8.50 1.34
CA HIS A 93 -6.08 9.51 1.89
C HIS A 93 -6.17 10.85 1.14
N CYS A 94 -6.35 10.82 -0.18
CA CYS A 94 -6.61 12.03 -0.98
C CYS A 94 -7.94 12.72 -0.65
N ARG A 95 -8.85 12.05 0.07
CA ARG A 95 -10.09 12.63 0.60
C ARG A 95 -9.91 13.21 2.01
N GLY A 96 -8.68 13.22 2.52
CA GLY A 96 -8.32 13.78 3.83
C GLY A 96 -8.48 12.81 5.00
N TRP A 97 -8.83 11.55 4.74
CA TRP A 97 -8.81 10.53 5.79
C TRP A 97 -7.38 10.14 6.11
N GLU A 98 -7.14 9.72 7.34
CA GLU A 98 -5.87 9.18 7.79
C GLU A 98 -6.02 7.70 8.11
N SER A 99 -4.92 6.99 8.26
CA SER A 99 -4.88 5.64 8.79
C SER A 99 -3.87 5.54 9.92
N VAL A 100 -3.89 4.44 10.67
CA VAL A 100 -2.99 4.17 11.80
C VAL A 100 -2.52 2.73 11.70
N TYR A 101 -1.23 2.50 11.86
CA TYR A 101 -0.71 1.16 12.04
C TYR A 101 -1.00 0.68 13.46
N SER A 102 -1.47 -0.56 13.61
CA SER A 102 -1.62 -1.17 14.94
C SER A 102 -0.96 -2.53 14.94
N ASN A 103 -0.11 -2.78 15.94
CA ASN A 103 0.57 -4.06 16.12
C ASN A 103 0.38 -4.56 17.57
N PRO A 104 -0.70 -5.29 17.86
CA PRO A 104 -0.97 -5.85 19.18
C PRO A 104 0.01 -6.99 19.49
N THR A 105 0.33 -7.18 20.76
CA THR A 105 1.26 -8.23 21.24
C THR A 105 0.90 -9.63 20.75
N ARG A 106 -0.39 -9.91 20.59
CA ARG A 106 -0.88 -11.14 19.96
C ARG A 106 -1.31 -10.80 18.53
N PRO A 107 -0.81 -11.52 17.51
CA PRO A 107 -1.25 -11.32 16.13
C PRO A 107 -2.77 -11.43 16.03
N ALA A 108 -3.41 -10.35 15.60
CA ALA A 108 -4.86 -10.30 15.42
C ALA A 108 -5.30 -11.10 14.18
N PHE A 109 -4.40 -11.22 13.20
CA PHE A 109 -4.61 -11.97 11.97
C PHE A 109 -3.39 -12.88 11.72
N MET A 110 -3.65 -14.10 11.28
CA MET A 110 -2.65 -15.02 10.77
C MET A 110 -3.03 -15.41 9.35
N GLY A 111 -2.19 -15.03 8.39
CA GLY A 111 -2.36 -15.35 6.97
C GLY A 111 -1.63 -16.63 6.59
N LEU A 112 -1.95 -17.15 5.40
CA LEU A 112 -1.21 -18.24 4.77
C LEU A 112 -0.44 -17.70 3.58
N GLY A 113 0.89 -17.78 3.67
CA GLY A 113 1.77 -17.45 2.55
C GLY A 113 1.79 -18.55 1.48
N PRO A 114 2.27 -18.24 0.27
CA PRO A 114 2.52 -19.26 -0.75
C PRO A 114 3.57 -20.27 -0.26
N THR A 115 3.30 -21.57 -0.43
CA THR A 115 4.21 -22.64 -0.01
C THR A 115 5.13 -23.14 -1.12
N THR A 116 4.89 -22.69 -2.37
CA THR A 116 5.69 -23.07 -3.53
C THR A 116 6.26 -21.85 -4.25
N LEU A 117 7.38 -22.06 -4.95
CA LEU A 117 7.99 -21.04 -5.80
C LEU A 117 7.01 -20.56 -6.89
N ALA A 118 6.26 -21.47 -7.50
CA ALA A 118 5.29 -21.13 -8.54
C ALA A 118 4.20 -20.19 -8.02
N GLN A 119 3.64 -20.46 -6.84
CA GLN A 119 2.66 -19.57 -6.20
C GLN A 119 3.26 -18.21 -5.85
N THR A 120 4.49 -18.20 -5.32
CA THR A 120 5.22 -16.96 -4.99
C THR A 120 5.43 -16.10 -6.23
N LEU A 121 5.88 -16.70 -7.34
CA LEU A 121 6.08 -15.98 -8.61
C LEU A 121 4.77 -15.45 -9.19
N LEU A 122 3.68 -16.21 -9.11
CA LEU A 122 2.36 -15.74 -9.54
C LEU A 122 1.86 -14.56 -8.70
N GLN A 123 2.09 -14.59 -7.39
CA GLN A 123 1.74 -13.49 -6.49
C GLN A 123 2.56 -12.23 -6.80
N HIS A 124 3.89 -12.36 -6.88
CA HIS A 124 4.77 -11.26 -7.26
C HIS A 124 4.47 -10.69 -8.64
N LYS A 125 4.10 -11.54 -9.61
CA LYS A 125 3.64 -11.12 -10.93
C LYS A 125 2.42 -10.22 -10.82
N ARG A 126 1.38 -10.63 -10.09
CA ARG A 126 0.16 -9.83 -9.91
C ARG A 126 0.45 -8.48 -9.26
N TRP A 127 1.24 -8.47 -8.18
CA TRP A 127 1.64 -7.23 -7.52
C TRP A 127 2.47 -6.33 -8.43
N SER A 128 3.36 -6.91 -9.24
CA SER A 128 4.18 -6.14 -10.18
C SER A 128 3.34 -5.54 -11.31
N GLU A 129 2.47 -6.34 -11.93
CA GLU A 129 1.53 -5.88 -12.97
C GLU A 129 0.65 -4.76 -12.44
N GLY A 130 0.06 -4.95 -11.26
CA GLY A 130 -0.75 -3.95 -10.61
C GLY A 130 0.02 -2.67 -10.28
N SER A 131 1.23 -2.79 -9.72
CA SER A 131 2.07 -1.62 -9.40
C SER A 131 2.47 -0.84 -10.65
N PHE A 132 2.80 -1.53 -11.75
CA PHE A 132 3.02 -0.87 -13.05
C PHE A 132 1.76 -0.17 -13.56
N SER A 133 0.59 -0.80 -13.45
CA SER A 133 -0.69 -0.18 -13.81
C SER A 133 -0.96 1.08 -13.00
N ILE A 134 -0.69 1.09 -11.69
CA ILE A 134 -0.80 2.30 -10.86
C ILE A 134 0.16 3.36 -11.38
N PHE A 135 1.45 3.03 -11.51
CA PHE A 135 2.50 3.97 -11.87
C PHE A 135 2.26 4.66 -13.22
N LEU A 136 1.75 3.92 -14.22
CA LEU A 136 1.48 4.41 -15.57
C LEU A 136 0.09 5.01 -15.76
N SER A 137 -0.80 4.93 -14.77
CA SER A 137 -2.17 5.44 -14.87
C SER A 137 -2.35 6.82 -14.23
N LYS A 138 -3.58 7.34 -14.32
CA LYS A 138 -4.01 8.55 -13.58
C LYS A 138 -3.87 8.42 -12.06
N TYR A 139 -3.75 7.20 -11.54
CA TYR A 139 -3.58 6.91 -10.11
C TYR A 139 -2.12 6.93 -9.65
N CYS A 140 -1.18 7.31 -10.52
CA CYS A 140 0.21 7.49 -10.14
C CYS A 140 0.31 8.40 -8.90
N PRO A 141 0.92 7.97 -7.78
CA PRO A 141 0.95 8.75 -6.54
C PRO A 141 1.53 10.16 -6.71
N PHE A 142 2.50 10.33 -7.61
CA PHE A 142 3.07 11.64 -7.95
C PHE A 142 2.05 12.63 -8.51
N LEU A 143 1.11 12.15 -9.33
CA LEU A 143 0.10 12.97 -10.01
C LEU A 143 -1.19 13.05 -9.19
N PHE A 144 -1.70 11.90 -8.78
CA PHE A 144 -3.02 11.80 -8.16
C PHE A 144 -3.06 12.42 -6.75
N GLY A 145 -1.99 12.23 -5.98
CA GLY A 145 -1.85 12.71 -4.60
C GLY A 145 -1.40 14.18 -4.49
N HIS A 146 -0.97 14.80 -5.59
CA HIS A 146 -0.43 16.15 -5.58
C HIS A 146 -1.48 17.16 -5.11
N GLY A 147 -1.13 17.94 -4.08
CA GLY A 147 -2.02 18.94 -3.48
C GLY A 147 -3.21 18.38 -2.69
N LYS A 148 -3.38 17.06 -2.60
CA LYS A 148 -4.45 16.39 -1.84
C LYS A 148 -3.98 15.73 -0.56
N THR A 149 -2.69 15.45 -0.46
CA THR A 149 -2.05 14.81 0.71
C THR A 149 -0.76 15.54 1.07
N ASN A 150 -0.22 15.29 2.25
CA ASN A 150 1.09 15.81 2.65
C ASN A 150 2.19 15.26 1.72
N LEU A 151 3.14 16.09 1.29
CA LEU A 151 4.26 15.67 0.44
C LEU A 151 5.01 14.46 1.01
N ARG A 152 5.23 14.40 2.33
CA ARG A 152 5.94 13.27 2.97
C ARG A 152 5.14 11.97 2.86
N HIS A 153 3.82 12.06 3.02
CA HIS A 153 2.91 10.91 2.84
C HIS A 153 2.86 10.46 1.38
N GLN A 154 2.78 11.42 0.47
CA GLN A 154 2.85 11.18 -0.97
C GLN A 154 4.15 10.46 -1.36
N MET A 155 5.30 10.86 -0.80
CA MET A 155 6.57 10.16 -1.01
C MET A 155 6.53 8.71 -0.50
N GLY A 156 5.85 8.45 0.63
CA GLY A 156 5.62 7.09 1.12
C GLY A 156 4.88 6.21 0.11
N TYR A 157 3.81 6.75 -0.50
CA TYR A 157 3.12 6.07 -1.61
C TYR A 157 4.01 5.87 -2.84
N CYS A 158 4.88 6.83 -3.16
CA CYS A 158 5.79 6.71 -4.30
C CYS A 158 6.83 5.59 -4.12
N ILE A 159 7.30 5.32 -2.90
CA ILE A 159 8.22 4.20 -2.62
C ILE A 159 7.55 2.88 -3.03
N TYR A 160 6.28 2.69 -2.67
CA TYR A 160 5.52 1.50 -3.05
C TYR A 160 5.26 1.48 -4.57
N GLY A 161 4.81 2.59 -5.16
CA GLY A 161 4.53 2.68 -6.59
C GLY A 161 5.76 2.46 -7.49
N LEU A 162 6.97 2.77 -7.00
CA LEU A 162 8.23 2.58 -7.71
C LEU A 162 8.84 1.19 -7.52
N TRP A 163 8.29 0.35 -6.65
CA TRP A 163 8.82 -0.99 -6.38
C TRP A 163 8.97 -1.84 -7.65
N ALA A 164 7.93 -1.95 -8.48
CA ALA A 164 7.98 -2.72 -9.72
C ALA A 164 8.80 -2.04 -10.84
N PRO A 165 8.65 -0.72 -11.11
CA PRO A 165 9.52 0.01 -12.04
C PRO A 165 11.02 -0.09 -11.76
N ASN A 166 11.42 -0.27 -10.49
CA ASN A 166 12.82 -0.45 -10.10
C ASN A 166 13.48 -1.73 -10.68
N SER A 167 12.69 -2.65 -11.24
CA SER A 167 13.22 -3.81 -11.97
C SER A 167 14.00 -3.42 -13.23
N LEU A 168 13.65 -2.33 -13.91
CA LEU A 168 14.34 -1.84 -15.12
C LEU A 168 15.77 -1.35 -14.87
N PRO A 169 16.03 -0.41 -13.92
CA PRO A 169 17.40 -0.01 -13.59
C PRO A 169 18.21 -1.18 -13.01
N THR A 170 17.57 -2.10 -12.28
CA THR A 170 18.23 -3.31 -11.77
C THR A 170 18.69 -4.21 -12.92
N LEU A 171 17.83 -4.45 -13.91
CA LEU A 171 18.19 -5.22 -15.10
C LEU A 171 19.32 -4.56 -15.88
N TYR A 172 19.26 -3.24 -16.06
CA TYR A 172 20.34 -2.47 -16.68
C TYR A 172 21.66 -2.66 -15.93
N TYR A 173 21.63 -2.56 -14.61
CA TYR A 173 22.81 -2.70 -13.75
C TYR A 173 23.41 -4.10 -13.75
N VAL A 174 22.62 -5.14 -14.01
CA VAL A 174 23.13 -6.52 -14.12
C VAL A 174 23.64 -6.80 -15.53
N VAL A 175 22.92 -6.38 -16.56
CA VAL A 175 23.21 -6.73 -17.96
C VAL A 175 24.39 -5.93 -18.51
N ILE A 176 24.40 -4.60 -18.33
CA ILE A 176 25.39 -3.73 -18.99
C ILE A 176 26.81 -3.96 -18.46
N PRO A 177 27.07 -4.02 -17.14
CA PRO A 177 28.38 -4.37 -16.61
C PRO A 177 28.87 -5.75 -17.01
N SER A 178 27.99 -6.74 -17.03
CA SER A 178 28.34 -8.11 -17.43
C SER A 178 28.77 -8.18 -18.91
N LEU A 179 28.05 -7.50 -19.80
CA LEU A 179 28.40 -7.42 -21.22
C LEU A 179 29.69 -6.64 -21.46
N ALA A 180 29.88 -5.51 -20.76
CA ALA A 180 31.09 -4.72 -20.86
C ALA A 180 32.33 -5.49 -20.39
N LEU A 181 32.20 -6.26 -19.30
CA LEU A 181 33.24 -7.15 -18.80
C LEU A 181 33.60 -8.21 -19.84
N LEU A 182 32.59 -8.87 -20.44
CA LEU A 182 32.80 -9.88 -21.47
C LEU A 182 33.48 -9.33 -22.73
N LYS A 183 33.21 -8.07 -23.07
CA LYS A 183 33.78 -7.39 -24.25
C LYS A 183 35.09 -6.64 -23.95
N GLY A 184 35.54 -6.61 -22.71
CA GLY A 184 36.72 -5.84 -22.29
C GLY A 184 36.55 -4.31 -22.45
N ILE A 185 35.31 -3.81 -22.49
CA ILE A 185 35.02 -2.39 -22.64
C ILE A 185 35.03 -1.73 -21.25
N PRO A 186 35.88 -0.73 -20.98
CA PRO A 186 35.85 -0.02 -19.72
C PRO A 186 34.60 0.87 -19.64
N LEU A 187 33.69 0.56 -18.70
CA LEU A 187 32.48 1.36 -18.45
C LEU A 187 32.77 2.66 -17.69
N PHE A 188 33.78 2.63 -16.84
CA PHE A 188 34.16 3.78 -16.02
C PHE A 188 35.53 4.30 -16.47
N PRO A 189 35.74 5.63 -16.44
CA PRO A 189 37.06 6.20 -16.72
C PRO A 189 38.07 5.67 -15.69
N LYS A 190 39.35 5.52 -16.09
CA LYS A 190 40.42 5.11 -15.19
C LYS A 190 40.46 6.05 -13.98
N VAL A 191 40.22 5.48 -12.81
CA VAL A 191 40.16 6.24 -11.56
C VAL A 191 41.59 6.55 -11.12
N MET A 192 42.02 7.81 -11.23
CA MET A 192 43.25 8.27 -10.58
C MET A 192 43.04 8.24 -9.05
N ILE A 193 44.09 7.94 -8.28
CA ILE A 193 44.08 7.76 -6.80
C ILE A 193 43.32 8.87 -6.05
N HIS A 194 43.29 10.10 -6.58
CA HIS A 194 42.52 11.23 -6.03
C HIS A 194 40.99 11.02 -6.03
N ASN A 195 40.44 10.32 -7.01
CA ASN A 195 39.00 10.06 -7.16
C ASN A 195 38.50 8.90 -6.28
N MET A 196 39.39 7.97 -5.90
CA MET A 196 39.04 6.88 -4.97
C MET A 196 38.68 7.40 -3.57
N ARG A 197 39.31 8.48 -3.12
CA ARG A 197 39.01 9.11 -1.83
C ARG A 197 37.63 9.77 -1.78
N LYS A 198 37.10 10.21 -2.93
CA LYS A 198 35.76 10.81 -3.06
C LYS A 198 34.64 9.77 -3.22
N MET A 199 34.94 8.58 -3.75
CA MET A 199 33.96 7.49 -3.90
C MET A 199 33.86 6.57 -2.68
N SER A 200 34.89 6.53 -1.82
CA SER A 200 34.94 5.69 -0.63
C SER A 200 33.74 5.88 0.33
N PRO A 201 33.27 7.11 0.64
CA PRO A 201 32.08 7.30 1.48
C PRO A 201 30.82 6.72 0.83
N CYS A 202 30.66 6.89 -0.50
CA CYS A 202 29.50 6.40 -1.24
C CYS A 202 29.46 4.86 -1.28
N LEU A 203 30.60 4.20 -1.52
CA LEU A 203 30.68 2.73 -1.49
C LEU A 203 30.47 2.16 -0.09
N HIS A 204 30.98 2.83 0.94
CA HIS A 204 30.84 2.38 2.33
C HIS A 204 29.39 2.49 2.80
N VAL A 205 28.72 3.61 2.52
CA VAL A 205 27.29 3.80 2.80
C VAL A 205 26.44 2.81 2.00
N PHE A 206 26.80 2.54 0.73
CA PHE A 206 26.10 1.54 -0.09
C PHE A 206 26.24 0.14 0.49
N SER A 207 27.46 -0.29 0.87
CA SER A 207 27.72 -1.62 1.47
C SER A 207 27.03 -1.80 2.81
N ILE A 208 27.02 -0.77 3.67
CA ILE A 208 26.36 -0.82 4.98
C ILE A 208 24.84 -0.96 4.79
N LYS A 209 24.23 -0.15 3.92
CA LYS A 209 22.78 -0.22 3.67
C LYS A 209 22.34 -1.48 2.93
N THR A 210 23.15 -2.02 2.01
CA THR A 210 22.80 -3.29 1.35
C THR A 210 22.80 -4.46 2.32
N ASN A 211 23.66 -4.46 3.34
CA ASN A 211 23.66 -5.52 4.36
C ASN A 211 22.42 -5.47 5.29
N GLU A 212 21.86 -4.28 5.55
CA GLU A 212 20.61 -4.15 6.31
C GLU A 212 19.36 -4.52 5.49
N VAL A 213 19.40 -4.39 4.16
CA VAL A 213 18.28 -4.74 3.26
C VAL A 213 18.11 -6.27 3.10
N PHE A 214 19.15 -7.08 3.39
CA PHE A 214 19.08 -8.55 3.38
C PHE A 214 18.75 -9.19 4.73
N THR A 215 18.64 -8.40 5.80
CA THR A 215 18.07 -8.85 7.08
C THR A 215 16.61 -8.44 7.15
N CYS A 216 15.71 -9.44 7.13
CA CYS A 216 14.30 -9.23 7.48
C CYS A 216 14.25 -8.56 8.87
N PRO A 217 13.58 -7.41 9.08
CA PRO A 217 13.47 -6.82 10.40
C PRO A 217 12.55 -7.70 11.24
N SER A 218 13.14 -8.60 12.03
CA SER A 218 12.53 -9.15 13.22
C SER A 218 12.71 -8.14 14.35
N ASP A 219 11.59 -7.82 15.00
CA ASP A 219 11.46 -7.12 16.29
C ASP A 219 11.60 -5.59 16.28
N TYR A 220 10.47 -4.88 16.48
CA TYR A 220 10.46 -3.58 17.16
C TYR A 220 9.23 -3.43 18.08
N GLU A 221 9.53 -3.24 19.36
CA GLU A 221 8.62 -3.06 20.49
C GLU A 221 8.09 -1.62 20.62
N SER A 222 6.78 -1.53 20.90
CA SER A 222 6.08 -0.57 21.81
C SER A 222 6.26 0.96 21.65
N MET A 223 5.13 1.67 21.40
CA MET A 223 4.58 2.65 22.37
C MET A 223 3.17 3.17 22.01
N ASP A 224 2.51 3.71 23.05
CA ASP A 224 1.08 3.73 23.37
C ASP A 224 0.28 4.96 22.86
N ARG A 225 -1.04 4.77 22.73
CA ARG A 225 -2.17 5.73 22.62
C ARG A 225 -2.25 6.70 21.42
N THR A 226 -3.13 6.39 20.46
CA THR A 226 -4.35 7.15 20.06
C THR A 226 -4.98 6.47 18.84
N LEU A 227 -6.31 6.24 18.87
CA LEU A 227 -7.00 5.26 18.05
C LEU A 227 -7.79 5.91 16.92
N HIS A 228 -7.28 5.90 15.69
CA HIS A 228 -8.07 6.18 14.48
C HIS A 228 -7.55 5.36 13.28
N ILE A 229 -8.27 4.27 12.93
CA ILE A 229 -8.08 3.36 11.79
C ILE A 229 -6.88 2.41 11.92
N CYS A 230 -7.05 1.21 12.46
CA CYS A 230 -6.00 0.18 12.46
C CYS A 230 -5.80 -0.48 11.09
N LEU A 231 -4.61 -0.33 10.53
CA LEU A 231 -4.02 -1.15 9.49
C LEU A 231 -3.03 -2.10 10.18
N LEU A 232 -3.44 -3.36 10.31
CA LEU A 232 -2.57 -4.45 10.75
C LEU A 232 -1.86 -4.96 9.51
N CYS A 233 -0.62 -4.53 9.31
CA CYS A 233 0.23 -5.02 8.23
C CYS A 233 1.42 -5.75 8.85
N GLU A 234 1.16 -6.98 9.30
CA GLU A 234 2.16 -8.01 9.52
C GLU A 234 1.45 -9.36 9.34
N GLU A 235 1.54 -9.93 8.14
CA GLU A 235 1.28 -11.36 7.98
C GLU A 235 2.44 -12.09 8.66
N HIS A 236 2.23 -12.51 9.91
CA HIS A 236 3.09 -13.53 10.50
C HIS A 236 2.86 -14.84 9.74
N VAL A 237 3.65 -15.04 8.69
CA VAL A 237 3.64 -16.26 7.88
C VAL A 237 4.35 -17.35 8.69
N GLN A 238 3.60 -18.35 9.16
CA GLN A 238 4.18 -19.57 9.70
C GLN A 238 4.67 -20.45 8.54
N PRO A 239 5.94 -20.91 8.53
CA PRO A 239 6.31 -22.05 7.72
C PRO A 239 5.60 -23.30 8.29
N ILE A 240 4.98 -24.09 7.41
CA ILE A 240 4.53 -25.46 7.75
C ILE A 240 5.76 -26.36 7.76
#